data_AF-A0AAW9IG65-F1
#
_entry.id   AF-A0AAW9IG65-F1
#
_cell.length_a   1.000
_cell.length_b   1.000
_cell.length_c   1.000
_cell.angle_alpha   90.00
_cell.angle_beta   90.00
_cell.angle_gamma   90.00
#
_symmetry.space_group_name_H-M   'P 1'
#
loop_
_entity.id
_entity.type
_entity.pdbx_description
1 polymer ?
#
loop_
_entity_poly.entity_id
_entity_poly.type
_entity_poly.pdbx_seq_one_letter_code
_entity_poly.pdbx_strand_id
1 'polypeptide(L)' 'MKKVINDPSNVLNDMLKGIEYAYPEYLRKIEEGNVLVRKDKATNKVVIISGGGSGHEPAHAGYVGYGMLDGAVCG' A
#
# COMPACT_ATOMS: atom_id res chain seq x y z
N MET A 1 3.01 -27.49 0.62
CA MET A 1 2.74 -26.05 0.81
C MET A 1 3.41 -25.28 -0.33
N LYS A 2 2.69 -24.45 -1.08
CA LYS A 2 3.24 -23.70 -2.25
C LYS A 2 3.34 -22.18 -2.03
N LYS A 3 2.69 -21.66 -0.98
CA LYS A 3 2.61 -20.23 -0.64
C LYS A 3 3.01 -20.06 0.82
N VAL A 4 3.78 -19.01 1.11
CA VAL A 4 4.11 -18.58 2.48
C VAL A 4 3.05 -17.56 2.89
N ILE A 5 1.99 -18.02 3.51
CA ILE A 5 0.87 -17.21 3.99
C ILE A 5 0.38 -17.78 5.32
N ASN A 6 -0.20 -16.92 6.15
CA ASN A 6 -0.90 -17.31 7.37
C ASN A 6 -2.34 -17.75 7.01
N ASP A 7 -3.33 -16.93 7.33
CA ASP A 7 -4.72 -17.12 6.91
C ASP A 7 -4.95 -16.53 5.50
N PRO A 8 -5.44 -17.33 4.52
CA PRO A 8 -5.84 -16.84 3.20
C PRO A 8 -6.76 -15.61 3.22
N SER A 9 -7.64 -15.48 4.23
CA SER A 9 -8.58 -14.36 4.36
C SER A 9 -7.89 -13.04 4.74
N ASN A 10 -6.67 -13.10 5.27
CA ASN A 10 -5.96 -11.96 5.84
C ASN A 10 -4.67 -11.60 5.08
N VAL A 11 -4.35 -12.30 3.98
CA VAL A 11 -3.11 -12.10 3.20
C VAL A 11 -2.89 -10.65 2.81
N LEU A 12 -3.94 -9.96 2.33
CA LEU A 12 -3.85 -8.57 1.90
C LEU A 12 -3.47 -7.63 3.06
N ASN A 13 -4.13 -7.79 4.20
CA ASN A 13 -3.87 -6.96 5.37
C ASN A 13 -2.47 -7.23 5.95
N ASP A 14 -2.05 -8.49 6.02
CA ASP A 14 -0.70 -8.87 6.46
C ASP A 14 0.36 -8.27 5.51
N MET A 15 0.13 -8.34 4.21
CA MET A 15 1.02 -7.75 3.20
C MET A 15 1.15 -6.23 3.37
N LEU A 16 0.03 -5.49 3.48
CA LEU A 16 0.07 -4.03 3.61
C LEU A 16 0.74 -3.59 4.92
N LYS A 17 0.45 -4.28 6.03
CA LYS A 17 1.14 -4.05 7.31
C LYS A 17 2.63 -4.37 7.20
N GLY A 18 3.01 -5.41 6.48
CA GLY A 18 4.39 -5.75 6.20
C GLY A 18 5.11 -4.66 5.40
N ILE A 19 4.47 -4.09 4.37
CA ILE A 19 5.03 -2.99 3.58
C ILE A 19 5.20 -1.72 4.43
N GLU A 20 4.18 -1.35 5.21
CA GLU A 20 4.27 -0.22 6.15
C GLU A 20 5.40 -0.43 7.16
N TYR A 21 5.51 -1.64 7.74
CA TYR A 21 6.58 -2.00 8.67
C TYR A 21 7.98 -1.94 8.05
N ALA A 22 8.10 -2.31 6.77
CA ALA A 22 9.38 -2.26 6.05
C ALA A 22 9.80 -0.84 5.66
N TYR A 23 8.83 0.06 5.40
CA TYR A 23 9.08 1.44 4.96
C TYR A 23 8.32 2.49 5.80
N PRO A 24 8.46 2.48 7.13
CA PRO A 24 7.65 3.31 8.03
C PRO A 24 8.04 4.79 7.98
N GLU A 25 9.16 5.12 7.34
CA GLU A 25 9.61 6.49 7.07
C GLU A 25 8.81 7.12 5.92
N TYR A 26 8.29 6.30 4.98
CA TYR A 26 7.73 6.76 3.72
C TYR A 26 6.23 6.48 3.59
N LEU A 27 5.76 5.39 4.20
CA LEU A 27 4.44 4.84 3.95
C LEU A 27 3.64 4.72 5.25
N ARG A 28 2.33 4.83 5.11
CA ARG A 28 1.37 4.58 6.19
C ARG A 28 0.15 3.85 5.61
N LYS A 29 -0.31 2.81 6.29
CA LYS A 29 -1.58 2.16 5.97
C LYS A 29 -2.72 2.92 6.64
N ILE A 30 -3.82 3.14 5.93
CA ILE A 30 -5.05 3.64 6.53
C ILE A 30 -5.69 2.49 7.32
N GLU A 31 -6.12 2.76 8.56
CA GLU A 31 -6.72 1.75 9.43
C GLU A 31 -8.01 1.21 8.82
N GLU A 32 -8.88 2.13 8.38
CA GLU A 32 -10.13 1.84 7.68
C GLU A 32 -9.89 1.53 6.20
N GLY A 33 -9.55 0.27 5.93
CA GLY A 33 -9.50 -0.30 4.58
C GLY A 33 -8.10 -0.72 4.14
N ASN A 34 -8.00 -1.09 2.87
CA ASN A 34 -6.79 -1.62 2.24
C ASN A 34 -6.12 -0.54 1.39
N VAL A 35 -5.69 0.54 2.05
CA VAL A 35 -5.10 1.70 1.38
C VAL A 35 -3.75 2.00 1.97
N LEU A 36 -2.75 2.14 1.10
CA LEU A 36 -1.41 2.59 1.47
C LEU A 36 -1.20 4.00 0.94
N VAL A 37 -0.75 4.91 1.79
CA VAL A 37 -0.50 6.31 1.44
C VAL A 37 0.93 6.70 1.81
N ARG A 38 1.40 7.81 1.24
CA ARG A 38 2.58 8.48 1.75
C ARG A 38 2.38 8.87 3.22
N LYS A 39 3.41 8.70 4.04
CA LYS A 39 3.44 9.18 5.43
C LYS A 39 3.32 10.70 5.47
N ASP A 40 4.14 11.38 4.69
CA ASP A 40 4.07 12.83 4.55
C ASP A 40 3.04 13.22 3.49
N LYS A 41 2.04 13.97 3.93
CA LYS A 41 0.97 14.48 3.08
C LYS A 41 1.54 15.39 2.00
N ALA A 42 1.05 15.21 0.77
CA ALA A 42 1.35 16.13 -0.32
C ALA A 42 0.81 17.55 -0.02
N THR A 43 1.68 18.54 -0.16
CA THR A 43 1.35 19.97 -0.04
C THR A 43 1.63 20.66 -1.36
N ASN A 44 0.78 21.61 -1.75
CA ASN A 44 0.96 22.45 -2.95
C ASN A 44 1.15 21.70 -4.28
N LYS A 45 0.57 20.50 -4.42
CA LYS A 45 0.50 19.74 -5.68
C LYS A 45 -0.85 19.02 -5.83
N VAL A 46 -1.17 18.60 -7.05
CA VAL A 46 -2.29 17.70 -7.32
C VAL A 46 -1.96 16.31 -6.76
N VAL A 47 -2.90 15.74 -6.01
CA VAL A 47 -2.79 14.39 -5.43
C VAL A 47 -3.15 13.35 -6.49
N ILE A 48 -2.32 12.32 -6.65
CA ILE A 48 -2.55 11.23 -7.60
C ILE A 48 -2.75 9.93 -6.85
N ILE A 49 -3.85 9.23 -7.15
CA ILE A 49 -4.22 7.96 -6.53
C ILE A 49 -4.47 6.95 -7.65
N SER A 50 -4.10 5.69 -7.41
CA SER A 50 -4.46 4.56 -8.28
C SER A 50 -4.84 3.35 -7.43
N GLY A 51 -5.13 2.23 -8.06
CA GLY A 51 -5.55 1.02 -7.37
C GLY A 51 -6.04 -0.08 -8.30
N GLY A 52 -6.26 -1.25 -7.73
CA GLY A 52 -6.65 -2.46 -8.43
C GLY A 52 -6.70 -3.66 -7.49
N GLY A 53 -7.00 -4.84 -8.02
CA GLY A 53 -6.94 -6.09 -7.25
C GLY A 53 -5.50 -6.47 -6.87
N SER A 54 -5.34 -7.04 -5.69
CA SER A 54 -4.05 -7.49 -5.15
C SER A 54 -3.53 -8.74 -5.86
N GLY A 55 -2.22 -9.01 -5.75
CA GLY A 55 -1.54 -10.09 -6.48
C GLY A 55 -0.77 -9.63 -7.72
N HIS A 56 -0.72 -8.31 -7.96
CA HIS A 56 0.08 -7.66 -9.01
C HIS A 56 1.25 -6.86 -8.44
N GLU A 57 1.66 -7.12 -7.20
CA GLU A 57 2.75 -6.39 -6.54
C GLU A 57 4.00 -6.37 -7.44
N PRO A 58 4.64 -5.21 -7.66
CA PRO A 58 4.52 -3.97 -6.86
C PRO A 58 3.34 -3.06 -7.23
N ALA A 59 2.55 -3.36 -8.27
CA ALA A 59 1.43 -2.51 -8.65
C ALA A 59 0.26 -2.66 -7.67
N HIS A 60 -0.30 -1.59 -7.09
CA HIS A 60 0.12 -0.17 -7.17
C HIS A 60 0.82 0.34 -5.91
N ALA A 61 0.81 -0.43 -4.81
CA ALA A 61 1.35 -0.01 -3.51
C ALA A 61 2.84 0.37 -3.55
N GLY A 62 3.64 -0.31 -4.37
CA GLY A 62 5.06 -0.01 -4.56
C GLY A 62 5.35 1.28 -5.33
N TYR A 63 4.32 1.92 -5.91
CA TYR A 63 4.43 3.21 -6.60
C TYR A 63 3.97 4.39 -5.74
N VAL A 64 3.64 4.16 -4.47
CA VAL A 64 3.31 5.21 -3.52
C VAL A 64 4.60 5.86 -3.03
N GLY A 65 4.80 7.15 -3.34
CA GLY A 65 6.05 7.84 -3.05
C GLY A 65 6.17 9.21 -3.71
N TYR A 66 7.19 9.96 -3.31
CA TYR A 66 7.48 11.26 -3.92
C TYR A 66 7.76 11.10 -5.43
N GLY A 67 7.13 11.93 -6.25
CA GLY A 67 7.24 11.88 -7.71
C GLY A 67 6.33 10.87 -8.41
N MET A 68 5.57 10.05 -7.66
CA MET A 68 4.60 9.09 -8.20
C MET A 68 3.23 9.22 -7.51
N LEU A 69 2.63 8.11 -7.04
CA LEU A 69 1.31 8.10 -6.39
C LEU A 69 1.42 8.63 -4.95
N ASP A 70 0.39 9.34 -4.50
CA ASP A 70 0.24 9.75 -3.10
C ASP A 70 -0.51 8.68 -2.28
N GLY A 71 -1.24 7.78 -2.95
CA GLY A 71 -1.85 6.61 -2.34
C GLY A 71 -2.26 5.54 -3.36
N ALA A 72 -2.43 4.31 -2.88
CA ALA A 72 -2.87 3.16 -3.64
C ALA A 72 -3.98 2.41 -2.88
N VAL A 73 -5.10 2.14 -3.57
CA VAL A 73 -6.20 1.32 -3.06
C VAL A 73 -5.99 -0.12 -3.55
N CYS A 74 -5.89 -1.07 -2.63
CA CYS A 74 -5.62 -2.48 -2.92
C CYS A 74 -6.89 -3.31 -2.65
N GLY A 75 -7.43 -3.95 -3.69
CA GLY A 75 -8.63 -4.78 -3.65
C GLY A 75 -8.38 -6.27 -3.54
#